data_AF-A0A9X1KQ58-F1
#
_entry.id   AF-A0A9X1KQ58-F1
#
_cell.length_a   1.000
_cell.length_b   1.000
_cell.length_c   1.000
_cell.angle_alpha   90.00
_cell.angle_beta   90.00
_cell.angle_gamma   90.00
#
_symmetry.space_group_name_H-M   'P 1'
#
loop_
_entity.id
_entity.type
_entity.pdbx_description
1 polymer ?
#
loop_
_entity_poly.entity_id
_entity_poly.type
_entity_poly.pdbx_seq_one_letter_code
_entity_poly.pdbx_strand_id
1 'polypeptide(L)' 'MKDLLEKFENDLKIHLESTFASSNQEDPIRKLDETEKTVFDYVDNYLLESSLIAKDVERSVQLILDEFAKSKIKYIQ' A
#
# COMPACT_ATOMS: atom_id res chain seq x y z
N MET A 1 6.52 -18.90 -4.45
CA MET A 1 7.09 -17.55 -4.66
C MET A 1 6.07 -16.64 -5.34
N LYS A 2 5.49 -17.05 -6.47
CA LYS A 2 4.35 -16.34 -7.08
C LYS A 2 3.16 -16.17 -6.13
N ASP A 3 2.79 -17.21 -5.37
CA ASP A 3 1.68 -17.14 -4.42
C ASP A 3 1.95 -16.23 -3.21
N LEU A 4 3.23 -16.07 -2.82
CA LEU A 4 3.63 -15.16 -1.75
C LEU A 4 3.55 -13.71 -2.23
N LEU A 5 3.97 -13.44 -3.46
CA LEU A 5 3.86 -12.11 -4.05
C LEU A 5 2.41 -11.71 -4.26
N GLU A 6 1.56 -12.62 -4.76
CA GLU A 6 0.13 -12.34 -4.93
C GLU A 6 -0.57 -12.09 -3.59
N LYS A 7 -0.20 -12.85 -2.55
CA LYS A 7 -0.69 -12.59 -1.19
C LYS A 7 -0.25 -11.22 -0.69
N PHE A 8 1.04 -10.89 -0.82
CA PHE A 8 1.58 -9.58 -0.49
C PHE A 8 0.81 -8.44 -1.19
N GLU A 9 0.57 -8.57 -2.49
CA GLU A 9 -0.16 -7.57 -3.28
C GLU A 9 -1.58 -7.36 -2.78
N ASN A 10 -2.30 -8.43 -2.46
CA ASN A 10 -3.65 -8.36 -1.92
C ASN A 10 -3.67 -7.73 -0.53
N ASP A 11 -2.77 -8.18 0.35
CA ASP A 11 -2.71 -7.69 1.72
C ASP A 11 -2.29 -6.21 1.76
N LEU A 12 -1.37 -5.77 0.89
CA LEU A 12 -0.98 -4.36 0.76
C LEU A 12 -2.15 -3.49 0.29
N LYS A 13 -2.95 -3.96 -0.68
CA LYS A 13 -4.16 -3.24 -1.12
C LYS A 13 -5.17 -3.10 0.01
N ILE A 14 -5.39 -4.16 0.79
CA ILE A 14 -6.29 -4.13 1.96
C ILE A 14 -5.76 -3.16 3.02
N HIS A 15 -4.45 -3.18 3.28
CA HIS A 15 -3.79 -2.28 4.23
C HIS A 15 -4.01 -0.80 3.84
N LEU A 16 -3.79 -0.46 2.57
CA LEU A 16 -4.00 0.90 2.05
C LEU A 16 -5.46 1.36 2.19
N GLU A 17 -6.41 0.53 1.74
CA GLU A 17 -7.85 0.85 1.83
C GLU A 17 -8.30 0.99 3.29
N SER A 18 -7.83 0.12 4.18
CA SER A 18 -8.19 0.15 5.61
C SER A 18 -7.60 1.35 6.32
N THR A 19 -6.32 1.65 6.06
CA THR A 19 -5.61 2.80 6.63
C THR A 19 -6.24 4.11 6.16
N PHE A 20 -6.57 4.21 4.88
CA PHE A 20 -7.27 5.37 4.34
C PHE A 20 -8.67 5.47 4.95
N ALA A 21 -9.48 4.41 4.94
CA ALA A 21 -10.82 4.47 5.52
C ALA A 21 -10.83 4.86 7.01
N SER A 22 -9.84 4.42 7.78
CA SER A 22 -9.73 4.68 9.22
C SER A 22 -9.09 6.02 9.59
N SER A 23 -8.44 6.72 8.65
CA SER A 23 -7.82 8.02 8.95
C SER A 23 -8.87 9.11 9.21
N ASN A 24 -8.67 9.84 10.30
CA ASN A 24 -9.47 11.02 10.69
C ASN A 24 -9.05 12.30 9.95
N GLN A 25 -8.09 12.24 9.03
CA GLN A 25 -7.66 13.38 8.23
C GLN A 25 -8.79 13.83 7.29
N GLU A 26 -9.13 15.11 7.32
CA GLU A 26 -10.21 15.68 6.49
C GLU A 26 -9.73 16.04 5.08
N ASP A 27 -8.47 16.48 4.95
CA ASP A 27 -7.87 16.79 3.65
C ASP A 27 -7.52 15.47 2.93
N PRO A 28 -8.17 15.16 1.80
CA PRO A 28 -8.01 13.88 1.14
C PRO A 28 -6.61 13.69 0.53
N ILE A 29 -5.89 14.78 0.23
CA ILE A 29 -4.51 14.72 -0.26
C ILE A 29 -3.56 14.41 0.90
N ARG A 30 -3.74 15.05 2.06
CA ARG A 30 -2.96 14.73 3.25
C ARG A 30 -3.25 13.31 3.75
N LYS A 31 -4.51 12.90 3.65
CA LYS A 31 -4.95 11.55 4.01
C LYS A 31 -4.29 10.49 3.13
N LEU A 32 -4.16 10.77 1.83
CA LEU A 32 -3.43 9.92 0.89
C LEU A 32 -1.94 9.84 1.28
N ASP A 33 -1.27 10.97 1.48
CA ASP A 33 0.15 11.03 1.88
C ASP A 33 0.43 10.29 3.21
N GLU A 34 -0.42 10.48 4.23
CA GLU A 34 -0.33 9.75 5.49
C GLU A 34 -0.49 8.24 5.30
N THR A 35 -1.39 7.82 4.41
CA THR A 35 -1.60 6.41 4.09
C THR A 35 -0.38 5.81 3.40
N GLU A 36 0.18 6.50 2.40
CA GLU A 36 1.37 6.05 1.67
C GLU A 36 2.59 5.89 2.59
N LYS A 37 2.75 6.76 3.59
CA LYS A 37 3.82 6.66 4.60
C LYS A 37 3.79 5.36 5.41
N THR A 38 2.63 4.74 5.57
CA THR A 38 2.51 3.45 6.28
C THR A 38 3.02 2.26 5.47
N VAL A 39 3.24 2.43 4.17
CA VAL A 39 3.64 1.32 3.28
C VAL A 39 5.04 0.83 3.58
N PHE A 40 5.99 1.70 3.90
CA PHE A 40 7.35 1.28 4.25
C PHE A 40 7.35 0.35 5.46
N ASP A 41 6.67 0.75 6.54
CA ASP A 41 6.55 -0.08 7.74
C ASP A 41 5.82 -1.40 7.46
N TYR A 42 4.78 -1.37 6.63
CA TYR A 42 4.06 -2.58 6.21
C TYR A 42 4.98 -3.55 5.45
N VAL A 43 5.72 -3.04 4.47
CA VAL A 43 6.64 -3.84 3.64
C VAL A 43 7.76 -4.42 4.51
N ASP A 44 8.39 -3.61 5.35
CA ASP A 44 9.47 -4.08 6.22
C ASP A 44 8.99 -5.22 7.13
N ASN A 45 7.82 -5.07 7.77
CA ASN A 45 7.23 -6.13 8.59
C ASN A 45 6.92 -7.40 7.77
N TYR A 46 6.37 -7.25 6.56
CA TYR A 46 6.07 -8.40 5.70
C TYR A 46 7.33 -9.16 5.26
N LEU A 47 8.42 -8.43 4.96
CA LEU A 47 9.69 -9.03 4.56
C LEU A 47 10.38 -9.75 5.73
N LEU A 48 10.17 -9.33 6.98
CA LEU A 48 10.66 -10.03 8.16
C LEU A 48 9.97 -11.39 8.38
N GLU A 49 8.71 -11.52 7.98
CA GLU A 49 7.90 -12.72 8.18
C GLU A 49 7.83 -13.64 6.95
N SER A 50 8.42 -13.22 5.82
CA SER A 50 8.37 -13.95 4.56
C SER A 50 9.76 -14.30 4.02
N SER A 51 9.81 -15.11 2.96
CA SER A 51 11.04 -15.41 2.23
C SER A 51 11.29 -14.46 1.06
N LEU A 52 10.46 -13.42 0.91
CA LEU A 52 10.62 -12.39 -0.11
C LEU A 52 11.72 -11.43 0.29
N ILE A 53 12.33 -10.79 -0.70
CA ILE A 53 13.25 -9.66 -0.50
C ILE A 53 12.65 -8.38 -1.08
N ALA A 54 13.19 -7.22 -0.68
CA ALA A 54 12.73 -5.92 -1.16
C ALA A 54 12.62 -5.84 -2.70
N LYS A 55 13.58 -6.45 -3.41
CA LYS A 55 13.60 -6.50 -4.88
C LYS A 55 12.41 -7.28 -5.48
N ASP A 56 11.87 -8.26 -4.76
CA ASP A 56 10.72 -9.05 -5.24
C ASP A 56 9.43 -8.22 -5.21
N VAL A 57 9.32 -7.29 -4.26
CA VAL A 57 8.10 -6.51 -4.00
C VAL A 57 8.14 -5.08 -4.53
N GLU A 58 9.33 -4.51 -4.78
CA GLU A 58 9.55 -3.11 -5.18
C GLU A 58 8.61 -2.65 -6.31
N ARG A 59 8.56 -3.42 -7.40
CA ARG A 59 7.71 -3.08 -8.55
C ARG A 59 6.23 -3.16 -8.22
N SER A 60 5.81 -4.18 -7.46
CA SER A 60 4.42 -4.35 -7.08
C SER A 60 3.97 -3.26 -6.11
N VAL A 61 4.81 -2.87 -5.16
CA VAL A 61 4.57 -1.73 -4.25
C VAL A 61 4.32 -0.46 -5.05
N GLN A 62 5.22 -0.14 -5.99
CA GLN A 62 5.09 1.07 -6.81
C GLN A 62 3.79 1.06 -7.64
N LEU A 63 3.46 -0.07 -8.28
CA LEU A 63 2.23 -0.19 -9.06
C LEU A 63 0.98 -0.04 -8.19
N ILE A 64 0.96 -0.66 -7.01
CA ILE A 64 -0.18 -0.60 -6.09
C ILE A 64 -0.37 0.82 -5.55
N LEU A 65 0.71 1.50 -5.18
CA LEU A 65 0.67 2.90 -4.76
C LEU A 65 0.13 3.80 -5.87
N ASP A 66 0.63 3.66 -7.09
CA ASP A 66 0.16 4.44 -8.25
C ASP A 66 -1.32 4.19 -8.55
N GLU A 67 -1.78 2.94 -8.50
CA GLU A 67 -3.18 2.56 -8.69
C GLU A 67 -4.08 3.13 -7.59
N PHE A 68 -3.62 3.04 -6.34
CA PHE A 68 -4.31 3.54 -5.17
C PHE A 68 -4.46 5.07 -5.23
N ALA A 69 -3.37 5.81 -5.45
CA ALA A 69 -3.39 7.25 -5.58
C ALA A 69 -4.32 7.70 -6.72
N LYS A 70 -4.25 7.07 -7.89
CA LYS A 70 -5.16 7.38 -9.03
C LYS A 70 -6.62 7.11 -8.68
N SER A 71 -6.91 6.03 -7.97
CA SER A 71 -8.25 5.68 -7.51
C SER A 71 -8.82 6.75 -6.58
N LYS A 72 -8.03 7.24 -5.62
CA LYS A 72 -8.48 8.28 -4.68
C LYS A 72 -8.56 9.66 -5.33
N ILE A 73 -7.58 10.05 -6.15
CA ILE A 73 -7.58 11.36 -6.84
C ILE A 73 -8.75 11.50 -7.81
N LYS A 74 -9.08 10.44 -8.57
CA LYS A 74 -10.28 10.44 -9.43
C LYS A 74 -11.59 10.62 -8.66
N TYR A 75 -11.60 10.29 -7.37
CA TYR A 75 -12.76 10.45 -6.49
C TYR A 75 -12.79 11.83 -5.81
N ILE A 76 -11.70 12.61 -5.90
CA ILE A 76 -11.56 13.96 -5.31
C ILE A 76 -11.94 15.06 -6.33
N GLN A 77 -11.93 14.75 -7.64
CA GLN A 77 -12.40 15.65 -8.72
C GLN A 77 -13.88 15.47 -9.02
#